data_AF-A0A1G9M5X1-F1
#
_entry.id   AF-A0A1G9M5X1-F1
#
_cell.length_a   1.000
_cell.length_b   1.000
_cell.length_c   1.000
_cell.angle_alpha   90.00
_cell.angle_beta   90.00
_cell.angle_gamma   90.00
#
_symmetry.space_group_name_H-M   'P 1'
#
loop_
_entity.id
_entity.type
_entity.pdbx_description
1 polymer ?
#
loop_
_entity_poly.entity_id
_entity_poly.type
_entity_poly.pdbx_seq_one_letter_code
_entity_poly.pdbx_strand_id
1 'polypeptide(L)'
;MTDVSVPAPAKSGPYHAEAIILYGVKLNATEDYGSFDMSQGSNAELRVQLFRAGDAQTKQKYSVVLAYGYAFEGHCYRFDANRIFIVTGPAGEPAVGCGFDALPGAKESDPSYQMWRIRASTDLLEVAVNFDDAKTLILDANLPGKRSPTSYAITQSMAHRNGRLSRD
;
A
#
# COMPACT_ATOMS: atom_id res chain seq x y z
N MET A 1 3.48 -18.41 12.94
CA MET A 1 4.09 -17.37 13.79
C MET A 1 5.49 -17.18 13.23
N THR A 2 5.64 -16.35 12.19
CA THR A 2 6.91 -16.15 11.50
C THR A 2 7.82 -15.29 12.38
N ASP A 3 9.04 -15.77 12.56
CA ASP A 3 10.04 -15.22 13.47
C ASP A 3 10.25 -13.71 13.29
N VAL A 4 10.07 -12.97 14.39
CA VAL A 4 10.07 -11.49 14.47
C VAL A 4 11.49 -10.96 14.74
N SER A 5 12.51 -11.82 14.66
CA SER A 5 13.86 -11.53 15.15
C SER A 5 14.76 -10.75 14.19
N VAL A 6 14.28 -10.33 13.02
CA VAL A 6 15.09 -9.52 12.11
C VAL A 6 14.89 -8.04 12.45
N PRO A 7 15.88 -7.36 13.08
CA PRO A 7 15.73 -5.97 13.44
C PRO A 7 15.59 -5.09 12.20
N ALA A 8 14.81 -4.01 12.32
CA ALA A 8 14.71 -3.02 11.26
C ALA A 8 16.10 -2.44 10.93
N PRO A 9 16.41 -2.16 9.65
CA PRO A 9 17.72 -1.72 9.22
C PRO A 9 18.06 -0.34 9.79
N ALA A 10 19.14 -0.27 10.57
CA ALA A 10 19.69 0.98 11.06
C ALA A 10 20.41 1.73 9.93
N LYS A 11 20.14 3.04 9.77
CA LYS A 11 20.90 3.93 8.88
C LYS A 11 21.65 4.92 9.74
N SER A 12 22.93 5.15 9.44
CA SER A 12 23.71 6.24 10.05
C SER A 12 23.10 7.58 9.64
N GLY A 13 22.61 8.37 10.60
CA GLY A 13 21.93 9.64 10.36
C GLY A 13 21.08 10.09 11.54
N PRO A 14 20.33 11.20 11.39
CA PRO A 14 19.41 11.66 12.43
C PRO A 14 18.29 10.62 12.66
N TYR A 15 18.06 10.29 13.93
CA TYR A 15 16.92 9.45 14.31
C TYR A 15 15.61 10.22 14.13
N HIS A 16 14.64 9.58 13.49
CA HIS A 16 13.29 10.09 13.33
C HIS A 16 12.32 9.10 13.94
N ALA A 17 11.68 9.47 15.07
CA ALA A 17 10.74 8.60 15.78
C ALA A 17 9.54 8.19 14.91
N GLU A 18 9.11 9.07 14.01
CA GLU A 18 7.98 8.85 13.10
C GLU A 18 8.37 8.10 11.81
N ALA A 19 9.59 7.57 11.72
CA ALA A 19 10.04 6.88 10.53
C ALA A 19 9.33 5.54 10.35
N ILE A 20 8.70 5.38 9.19
CA ILE A 20 8.13 4.13 8.72
C ILE A 20 8.93 3.69 7.50
N ILE A 21 9.34 2.42 7.48
CA ILE A 21 10.04 1.82 6.34
C ILE A 21 9.05 0.92 5.63
N LEU A 22 8.58 1.32 4.44
CA LEU A 22 7.70 0.50 3.62
C LEU A 22 8.54 -0.48 2.79
N TYR A 23 8.15 -1.76 2.73
CA TYR A 23 8.82 -2.79 1.93
C TYR A 23 7.92 -3.29 0.81
N GLY A 24 8.47 -3.38 -0.40
CA GLY A 24 7.68 -3.70 -1.59
C GLY A 24 8.50 -3.88 -2.85
N VAL A 25 7.80 -3.96 -3.98
CA VAL A 25 8.39 -3.85 -5.32
C VAL A 25 7.88 -2.61 -6.02
N LYS A 26 8.76 -1.97 -6.80
CA LYS A 26 8.41 -0.81 -7.61
C LYS A 26 7.87 -1.27 -8.95
N LEU A 27 6.58 -1.07 -9.20
CA LEU A 27 5.92 -1.49 -10.44
C LEU A 27 6.27 -0.61 -11.64
N ASN A 28 6.55 0.68 -11.41
CA ASN A 28 6.98 1.63 -12.44
C ASN A 28 8.52 1.76 -12.48
N ALA A 29 9.25 0.64 -12.46
CA ALA A 29 10.72 0.66 -12.49
C ALA A 29 11.27 0.98 -13.89
N THR A 30 10.63 0.44 -14.92
CA THR A 30 11.00 0.63 -16.33
C THR A 30 10.22 1.78 -16.96
N GLU A 31 8.90 1.76 -16.81
CA GLU A 31 7.97 2.72 -17.40
C GLU A 31 7.58 3.85 -16.44
N ASP A 32 7.01 4.93 -16.98
CA ASP A 32 6.48 6.05 -16.21
C ASP A 32 5.10 5.77 -15.58
N TYR A 33 4.58 4.55 -15.71
CA TYR A 33 3.30 4.08 -15.15
C TYR A 33 3.45 2.70 -14.51
N GLY A 34 2.56 2.40 -13.56
CA GLY A 34 2.37 1.04 -13.04
C GLY A 34 1.34 0.29 -13.87
N SER A 35 1.56 -1.00 -14.08
CA SER A 35 0.73 -1.87 -14.91
C SER A 35 0.14 -3.01 -14.07
N PHE A 36 -1.14 -3.31 -14.27
CA PHE A 36 -1.84 -4.43 -13.65
C PHE A 36 -2.56 -5.23 -14.72
N ASP A 37 -2.27 -6.53 -14.76
CA ASP A 37 -2.95 -7.46 -15.65
C ASP A 37 -4.39 -7.69 -15.19
N MET A 38 -5.35 -7.54 -16.11
CA MET A 38 -6.75 -7.86 -15.89
C MET A 38 -7.03 -9.22 -16.51
N SER A 39 -6.83 -10.28 -15.71
CA SER A 39 -6.99 -11.68 -16.14
C SER A 39 -8.43 -12.04 -16.49
N GLN A 40 -8.85 -11.75 -17.73
CA GLN A 40 -10.13 -12.23 -18.27
C GLN A 40 -10.10 -12.44 -19.79
N GLY A 41 -9.08 -13.13 -20.32
CA GLY A 41 -9.05 -13.60 -21.72
C GLY A 41 -8.96 -12.53 -22.82
N SER A 42 -9.32 -11.29 -22.53
CA SER A 42 -8.93 -10.09 -23.28
C SER A 42 -7.58 -9.62 -22.76
N ASN A 43 -6.62 -9.31 -23.65
CA ASN A 43 -5.34 -8.66 -23.33
C ASN A 43 -5.58 -7.21 -22.81
N ALA A 44 -6.26 -7.07 -21.67
CA ALA A 44 -6.60 -5.80 -21.06
C ALA A 44 -5.68 -5.54 -19.88
N GLU A 45 -5.17 -4.31 -19.82
CA GLU A 45 -4.18 -3.89 -18.83
C GLU A 45 -4.67 -2.59 -18.18
N LEU A 46 -4.68 -2.55 -16.85
CA LEU A 46 -4.93 -1.31 -16.10
C LEU A 46 -3.59 -0.59 -15.88
N ARG A 47 -3.53 0.67 -16.33
CA ARG A 47 -2.36 1.53 -16.12
C ARG A 47 -2.65 2.62 -15.11
N VAL A 48 -1.74 2.81 -14.17
CA VAL A 48 -1.80 3.85 -13.16
C VAL A 48 -0.62 4.79 -13.35
N GLN A 49 -0.90 6.05 -13.67
CA GLN A 49 0.10 7.10 -13.82
C GLN A 49 -0.30 8.35 -13.03
N LEU A 50 0.68 8.94 -12.34
CA LEU A 50 0.47 10.17 -11.61
C LEU A 50 0.56 11.37 -12.56
N PHE A 51 -0.42 12.26 -12.51
CA PHE A 51 -0.40 13.56 -13.17
C PHE A 51 -0.40 14.68 -12.13
N ARG A 52 0.35 15.75 -12.37
CA ARG A 52 0.36 16.94 -11.51
C ARG A 52 0.17 18.18 -12.37
N ALA A 53 -0.88 18.95 -12.12
CA ALA A 53 -1.24 20.14 -12.89
C ALA A 53 -1.36 19.90 -14.42
N GLY A 54 -1.77 18.69 -14.82
CA GLY A 54 -1.89 18.30 -16.23
C GLY A 54 -0.64 17.61 -16.80
N ASP A 55 0.50 17.66 -16.11
CA ASP A 55 1.74 17.04 -16.56
C ASP A 55 1.91 15.61 -16.04
N ALA A 56 2.15 14.69 -16.97
CA ALA A 56 2.49 13.29 -16.66
C ALA A 56 3.80 13.24 -15.86
N GLN A 57 3.75 12.65 -14.67
CA GLN A 57 4.94 12.49 -13.84
C GLN A 57 5.76 11.29 -14.32
N THR A 58 7.08 11.41 -14.20
CA THR A 58 8.01 10.34 -14.58
C THR A 58 8.29 9.41 -13.41
N LYS A 59 8.80 8.22 -13.71
CA LYS A 59 9.16 7.19 -12.72
C LYS A 59 10.15 7.62 -11.65
N GLN A 60 10.88 8.72 -11.87
CA GLN A 60 11.81 9.29 -10.89
C GLN A 60 11.09 10.18 -9.86
N LYS A 61 9.91 10.70 -10.19
CA LYS A 61 9.15 11.62 -9.32
C LYS A 61 8.19 10.91 -8.37
N TYR A 62 7.84 9.66 -8.66
CA TYR A 62 6.97 8.87 -7.82
C TYR A 62 7.22 7.37 -8.02
N SER A 63 6.81 6.57 -7.04
CA SER A 63 6.87 5.11 -7.10
C SER A 63 5.48 4.52 -6.95
N VAL A 64 5.11 3.62 -7.86
CA VAL A 64 3.96 2.72 -7.69
C VAL A 64 4.48 1.50 -6.94
N VAL A 65 4.12 1.37 -5.68
CA VAL A 65 4.68 0.38 -4.77
C VAL A 65 3.65 -0.71 -4.53
N LEU A 66 3.97 -1.95 -4.89
CA LEU A 66 3.27 -3.12 -4.37
C LEU A 66 3.94 -3.51 -3.05
N ALA A 67 3.28 -3.14 -1.95
CA ALA A 67 3.81 -3.28 -0.60
C ALA A 67 3.38 -4.60 0.05
N TYR A 68 4.35 -5.24 0.71
CA TYR A 68 4.19 -6.51 1.42
C TYR A 68 4.28 -6.37 2.94
N GLY A 69 4.94 -5.31 3.41
CA GLY A 69 5.10 -5.07 4.84
C GLY A 69 5.72 -3.71 5.12
N TYR A 70 5.92 -3.43 6.41
CA TYR A 70 6.55 -2.20 6.87
C TYR A 70 7.33 -2.44 8.16
N ALA A 71 8.29 -1.57 8.46
CA ALA A 71 8.90 -1.49 9.78
C ALA A 71 8.60 -0.15 10.45
N PHE A 72 8.35 -0.20 11.74
CA PHE A 72 8.05 0.95 12.58
C PHE A 72 8.58 0.68 14.00
N GLU A 73 9.23 1.68 14.60
CA GLU A 73 9.82 1.59 15.95
C GLU A 73 10.74 0.36 16.17
N GLY A 74 11.46 -0.05 15.13
CA GLY A 74 12.38 -1.19 15.20
C GLY A 74 11.73 -2.56 14.99
N HIS A 75 10.41 -2.62 14.85
CA HIS A 75 9.65 -3.85 14.61
C HIS A 75 9.24 -3.99 13.15
N CYS A 76 9.22 -5.22 12.66
CA CYS A 76 8.78 -5.55 11.31
C CYS A 76 7.35 -6.10 11.33
N TYR A 77 6.53 -5.64 10.40
CA TYR A 77 5.13 -6.02 10.23
C TYR A 77 4.88 -6.46 8.78
N ARG A 78 3.94 -7.38 8.59
CA ARG A 78 3.44 -7.78 7.26
C ARG A 78 2.02 -7.28 7.09
N PHE A 79 1.67 -6.86 5.89
CA PHE A 79 0.27 -6.56 5.59
C PHE A 79 -0.52 -7.87 5.51
N ASP A 80 -1.81 -7.78 5.85
CA ASP A 80 -2.78 -8.86 5.75
C ASP A 80 -3.04 -9.28 4.30
N ALA A 81 -2.98 -8.30 3.39
CA ALA A 81 -2.99 -8.48 1.96
C ALA A 81 -1.99 -7.51 1.31
N ASN A 82 -1.54 -7.82 0.09
CA ASN A 82 -0.67 -6.92 -0.66
C ASN A 82 -1.42 -5.63 -0.97
N ARG A 83 -0.79 -4.49 -0.70
CA ARG A 83 -1.39 -3.16 -0.91
C ARG A 83 -0.61 -2.38 -1.95
N ILE A 84 -1.30 -1.58 -2.75
CA ILE A 84 -0.65 -0.72 -3.73
C ILE A 84 -0.67 0.70 -3.20
N PHE A 85 0.51 1.32 -3.11
CA PHE A 85 0.67 2.71 -2.71
C PHE A 85 1.34 3.52 -3.81
N ILE A 86 0.88 4.75 -3.99
CA ILE A 86 1.59 5.77 -4.78
C ILE A 86 2.40 6.62 -3.80
N VAL A 87 3.71 6.47 -3.86
CA VAL A 87 4.66 7.19 -3.00
C VAL A 87 5.31 8.30 -3.81
N THR A 88 5.05 9.56 -3.45
CA THR A 88 5.68 10.75 -4.08
C THR A 88 6.93 11.23 -3.33
N GLY A 89 7.22 10.61 -2.18
CA GLY A 89 8.36 10.91 -1.32
C GLY A 89 9.69 10.35 -1.84
N PRO A 90 10.60 9.89 -0.95
CA PRO A 90 11.94 9.49 -1.35
C PRO A 90 11.93 8.35 -2.34
N ALA A 91 12.99 8.27 -3.15
CA ALA A 91 13.19 7.14 -4.06
C ALA A 91 13.33 5.83 -3.27
N GLY A 92 12.93 4.73 -3.89
CA GLY A 92 13.15 3.40 -3.33
C GLY A 92 14.64 3.11 -3.22
N GLU A 93 15.07 2.62 -2.07
CA GLU A 93 16.41 2.09 -1.84
C GLU A 93 16.35 0.55 -1.87
N PRO A 94 17.47 -0.15 -2.13
CA PRO A 94 17.52 -1.61 -1.97
C PRO A 94 17.02 -2.01 -0.58
N ALA A 95 16.10 -2.98 -0.51
CA ALA A 95 15.55 -3.41 0.77
C ALA A 95 16.62 -4.07 1.64
N VAL A 96 16.61 -3.71 2.93
CA VAL A 96 17.47 -4.32 3.96
C VAL A 96 16.62 -4.64 5.19
N GLY A 97 16.88 -5.77 5.84
CA GLY A 97 16.18 -6.27 7.02
C GLY A 97 14.77 -6.80 6.73
N CYS A 98 14.08 -7.17 7.82
CA CYS A 98 12.69 -7.65 7.82
C CYS A 98 12.37 -8.82 6.87
N GLY A 99 13.41 -9.57 6.43
CA GLY A 99 13.28 -10.67 5.48
C GLY A 99 12.98 -10.22 4.04
N PHE A 100 13.35 -8.98 3.69
CA PHE A 100 13.26 -8.44 2.33
C PHE A 100 14.65 -8.19 1.71
N ASP A 101 15.71 -8.58 2.39
CA ASP A 101 17.09 -8.49 1.91
C ASP A 101 17.28 -9.22 0.57
N ALA A 102 18.24 -8.74 -0.22
CA ALA A 102 18.69 -9.46 -1.40
C ALA A 102 19.24 -10.85 -1.02
N LEU A 103 18.89 -11.87 -1.81
CA LEU A 103 19.43 -13.21 -1.63
C LEU A 103 20.95 -13.22 -1.84
N PRO A 104 21.71 -14.04 -1.11
CA PRO A 104 23.15 -14.17 -1.32
C PRO A 104 23.43 -14.64 -2.76
N GLY A 105 24.22 -13.86 -3.49
CA GLY A 105 24.53 -14.11 -4.91
C GLY A 105 23.57 -13.48 -5.91
N ALA A 106 22.57 -12.73 -5.47
CA ALA A 106 21.74 -11.92 -6.36
C ALA A 106 22.59 -10.88 -7.09
N LYS A 107 22.39 -10.78 -8.41
CA LYS A 107 23.00 -9.75 -9.24
C LYS A 107 22.21 -8.46 -9.13
N GLU A 108 22.85 -7.33 -9.39
CA GLU A 108 22.20 -6.01 -9.39
C GLU A 108 21.04 -5.91 -10.42
N SER A 109 21.05 -6.78 -11.44
CA SER A 109 19.98 -6.92 -12.43
C SER A 109 18.78 -7.74 -11.96
N ASP A 110 18.89 -8.48 -10.86
CA ASP A 110 17.82 -9.36 -10.40
C ASP A 110 16.70 -8.51 -9.77
N PRO A 111 15.42 -8.83 -10.02
CA PRO A 111 14.31 -8.11 -9.43
C PRO A 111 14.38 -8.26 -7.91
N SER A 112 14.74 -7.17 -7.23
CA SER A 112 14.90 -7.13 -5.77
C SER A 112 13.82 -6.28 -5.13
N TYR A 113 13.49 -6.63 -3.88
CA TYR A 113 12.63 -5.79 -3.06
C TYR A 113 13.31 -4.44 -2.81
N GLN A 114 12.49 -3.41 -2.72
CA GLN A 114 12.90 -2.07 -2.36
C GLN A 114 12.24 -1.65 -1.06
N MET A 115 12.86 -0.67 -0.40
CA MET A 115 12.31 -0.02 0.76
C MET A 115 12.19 1.49 0.56
N TRP A 116 11.11 2.06 1.10
CA TRP A 116 10.87 3.51 1.11
C TRP A 116 10.80 3.98 2.55
N ARG A 117 11.68 4.91 2.92
CA ARG A 117 11.65 5.53 4.25
C ARG A 117 10.76 6.75 4.23
N ILE A 118 9.57 6.62 4.76
CA ILE A 118 8.58 7.69 4.85
C ILE A 118 8.40 8.09 6.31
N ARG A 119 7.73 9.22 6.54
CA ARG A 119 7.31 9.64 7.87
C ARG A 119 5.83 9.33 8.07
N ALA A 120 5.40 9.15 9.31
CA ALA A 120 3.98 9.01 9.64
C ALA A 120 3.11 10.17 9.11
N SER A 121 3.68 11.38 9.01
CA SER A 121 3.01 12.56 8.43
C SER A 121 3.03 12.63 6.90
N THR A 122 3.55 11.61 6.20
CA THR A 122 3.67 11.63 4.73
C THR A 122 2.36 11.22 4.10
N ASP A 123 1.85 12.05 3.19
CA ASP A 123 0.65 11.70 2.41
C ASP A 123 0.95 10.52 1.47
N LEU A 124 0.12 9.49 1.57
CA LEU A 124 0.12 8.32 0.70
C LEU A 124 -1.24 8.15 0.04
N LEU A 125 -1.24 7.72 -1.22
CA LEU A 125 -2.45 7.30 -1.91
C LEU A 125 -2.45 5.77 -2.03
N GLU A 126 -3.43 5.13 -1.39
CA GLU A 126 -3.68 3.70 -1.54
C GLU A 126 -4.58 3.46 -2.76
N VAL A 127 -4.21 2.48 -3.58
CA VAL A 127 -4.98 2.04 -4.75
C VAL A 127 -5.49 0.63 -4.46
N ALA A 128 -6.80 0.50 -4.28
CA ALA A 128 -7.47 -0.80 -4.14
C ALA A 128 -8.32 -1.07 -5.37
N VAL A 129 -7.98 -2.14 -6.11
CA VAL A 129 -8.71 -2.56 -7.31
C VAL A 129 -9.31 -3.93 -7.04
N ASN A 130 -10.62 -4.05 -7.22
CA ASN A 130 -11.34 -5.33 -7.14
C ASN A 130 -11.94 -5.61 -8.52
N PHE A 131 -11.71 -6.83 -9.03
CA PHE A 131 -12.26 -7.29 -10.29
C PHE A 131 -13.16 -8.48 -10.03
N ASP A 132 -14.46 -8.30 -10.26
CA ASP A 132 -15.48 -9.34 -10.11
C ASP A 132 -16.74 -8.95 -10.90
N ASP A 133 -17.77 -9.79 -10.89
CA ASP A 133 -19.06 -9.48 -11.52
C ASP A 133 -19.81 -8.34 -10.79
N ALA A 134 -20.72 -7.68 -11.51
CA ALA A 134 -21.46 -6.53 -10.97
C ALA A 134 -22.30 -6.91 -9.74
N LYS A 135 -22.78 -8.15 -9.66
CA LYS A 135 -23.53 -8.64 -8.51
C LYS A 135 -22.61 -8.67 -7.28
N THR A 136 -21.42 -9.25 -7.38
CA THR A 136 -20.50 -9.38 -6.26
C THR A 136 -19.96 -8.02 -5.83
N LEU A 137 -19.52 -7.20 -6.80
CA LEU A 137 -18.95 -5.87 -6.53
C LEU A 137 -19.97 -4.86 -5.97
N ILE A 138 -21.23 -4.92 -6.41
CA ILE A 138 -22.23 -3.90 -6.06
C ILE A 138 -23.28 -4.46 -5.10
N LEU A 139 -23.94 -5.57 -5.44
CA LEU A 139 -25.08 -6.05 -4.65
C LEU A 139 -24.61 -6.75 -3.37
N ASP A 140 -23.70 -7.72 -3.50
CA ASP A 140 -23.26 -8.53 -2.37
C ASP A 140 -22.36 -7.74 -1.40
N ALA A 141 -21.52 -6.83 -1.91
CA ALA A 141 -20.72 -5.92 -1.10
C ALA A 141 -21.57 -5.01 -0.19
N ASN A 142 -22.81 -4.74 -0.58
CA ASN A 142 -23.74 -3.90 0.19
C ASN A 142 -24.61 -4.69 1.18
N LEU A 143 -24.62 -6.03 1.14
CA LEU A 143 -25.45 -6.84 2.03
C LEU A 143 -24.95 -6.78 3.49
N PRO A 144 -25.88 -6.74 4.47
CA PRO A 144 -25.52 -6.86 5.88
C PRO A 144 -24.87 -8.23 6.16
N GLY A 145 -23.70 -8.24 6.80
CA GLY A 145 -22.97 -9.45 7.19
C GLY A 145 -21.64 -9.66 6.44
N LYS A 146 -21.45 -9.00 5.29
CA LYS A 146 -20.19 -9.07 4.51
C LYS A 146 -19.35 -7.79 4.52
N ARG A 147 -19.83 -6.71 5.16
CA ARG A 147 -19.04 -5.47 5.31
C ARG A 147 -17.96 -5.64 6.38
N SER A 148 -16.83 -4.95 6.20
CA SER A 148 -15.78 -4.91 7.23
C SER A 148 -16.35 -4.39 8.56
N PRO A 149 -15.94 -4.93 9.73
CA PRO A 149 -16.45 -4.52 11.04
C PRO A 149 -16.38 -3.01 11.30
N THR A 150 -15.40 -2.33 10.72
CA THR A 150 -15.20 -0.88 10.83
C THR A 150 -16.34 -0.07 10.22
N SER A 151 -17.01 -0.57 9.19
CA SER A 151 -18.16 0.11 8.57
C SER A 151 -19.42 0.07 9.44
N TYR A 152 -19.56 -0.93 10.31
CA TYR A 152 -20.64 -1.00 11.29
C TYR A 152 -20.45 -0.03 12.44
N ALA A 153 -19.20 0.21 12.88
CA ALA A 153 -18.92 1.14 13.97
C ALA A 153 -19.36 2.60 13.65
N ILE A 154 -19.26 3.02 12.38
CA ILE A 154 -19.67 4.36 11.94
C ILE A 154 -21.21 4.46 11.87
N THR A 155 -21.91 3.45 11.37
CA THR A 155 -23.38 3.48 11.34
C THR A 155 -24.01 3.32 12.73
N GLN A 156 -23.41 2.52 13.61
CA GLN A 156 -23.88 2.33 14.98
C GLN A 156 -23.69 3.60 15.84
N SER A 157 -22.57 4.33 15.66
CA SER A 157 -22.35 5.62 16.35
C SER A 157 -23.27 6.75 15.85
N MET A 158 -23.70 6.71 14.58
CA MET A 158 -24.71 7.64 14.05
C MET A 158 -26.15 7.25 14.43
N ALA A 159 -26.45 5.96 14.62
CA ALA A 159 -27.77 5.50 15.03
C ALA A 159 -28.19 6.01 16.41
N HIS A 160 -27.24 6.22 17.32
CA HIS A 160 -27.50 6.77 18.66
C HIS A 160 -27.73 8.29 18.69
N ARG A 161 -27.46 9.04 17.60
CA ARG A 161 -27.64 10.50 17.57
C ARG A 161 -29.03 10.96 17.10
N ASN A 162 -29.87 10.06 16.60
CA ASN A 162 -31.25 10.36 16.23
C ASN A 162 -32.26 9.89 17.29
N GLY A 163 -31.98 10.22 18.55
CA GLY A 163 -32.92 10.04 19.65
C GLY A 163 -34.03 11.08 19.65
N ARG A 164 -35.22 10.68 19.17
CA ARG A 164 -36.56 11.21 19.50
C ARG A 164 -36.80 12.73 19.37
N LEU A 165 -37.54 13.13 18.35
CA LEU A 165 -38.49 14.24 18.45
C LEU A 165 -39.65 13.78 19.36
N SER A 166 -39.66 14.16 20.63
CA SER A 166 -40.88 14.16 21.43
C SER A 166 -41.70 15.38 21.02
N ARG A 167 -42.91 15.14 20.56
CA ARG A 167 -43.91 16.16 20.29
C ARG A 167 -44.78 16.27 21.54
N ASP A 168 -44.57 17.32 22.33
CA ASP A 168 -45.64 17.95 23.12
C ASP A 168 -46.29 19.03 22.26
#